data_AF-A0ABD6CWU4-F1
#
_entry.id   AF-A0ABD6CWU4-F1
#
_cell.length_a   1.000
_cell.length_b   1.000
_cell.length_c   1.000
_cell.angle_alpha   90.00
_cell.angle_beta   90.00
_cell.angle_gamma   90.00
#
_symmetry.space_group_name_H-M   'P 1'
#
loop_
_entity.id
_entity.type
_entity.pdbx_description
1 polymer ?
#
loop_
_entity_poly.entity_id
_entity_poly.type
_entity_poly.pdbx_seq_one_letter_code
_entity_poly.pdbx_strand_id
1 'polypeptide(L)' 'MLGLSQRGLIGIVLMLVGTAAFFPAVFPGSAPSPLNLLPLAAAALLTLGTYLVGTDVEGRPA' A
#
# COMPACT_ATOMS: atom_id res chain seq x y z
N MET A 1 15.86 6.40 15.78
CA MET A 1 14.96 6.93 14.73
C MET A 1 15.36 6.20 13.45
N LEU A 2 14.42 5.51 12.80
CA LEU A 2 14.67 4.45 11.79
C LEU A 2 15.42 4.87 10.50
N GLY A 3 15.98 6.08 10.41
CA GLY A 3 16.66 6.57 9.20
C GLY A 3 15.74 6.74 7.98
N LEU A 4 14.44 6.51 8.15
CA LEU A 4 13.44 6.61 7.08
C LEU A 4 13.15 8.07 6.76
N SER A 5 13.19 8.42 5.47
CA SER A 5 12.71 9.71 5.03
C SER A 5 11.19 9.78 5.22
N GLN A 6 10.65 10.99 5.33
CA GLN A 6 9.21 11.22 5.45
C GLN A 6 8.44 10.53 4.31
N ARG A 7 9.05 10.45 3.13
CA ARG A 7 8.45 9.84 1.94
C ARG A 7 8.37 8.31 2.05
N GLY A 8 9.41 7.67 2.58
CA GLY A 8 9.39 6.24 2.95
C GLY A 8 8.37 5.95 4.05
N LEU A 9 8.25 6.81 5.06
CA LEU A 9 7.24 6.66 6.12
C LEU A 9 5.81 6.71 5.56
N ILE A 10 5.52 7.65 4.67
CA ILE A 10 4.22 7.73 3.97
C ILE A 10 3.99 6.44 3.17
N GLY A 11 5.00 5.94 2.47
CA GLY A 11 4.91 4.69 1.72
C GLY A 11 4.53 3.50 2.60
N ILE A 12 5.15 3.36 3.78
CA ILE A 12 4.83 2.31 4.76
C ILE A 12 3.38 2.43 5.25
N VAL A 13 2.92 3.65 5.57
CA VAL A 13 1.53 3.87 5.99
C VAL A 13 0.55 3.47 4.88
N LEU A 14 0.82 3.86 3.63
CA LEU A 14 -0.02 3.47 2.50
C LEU A 14 -0.07 1.96 2.29
N MET A 15 1.05 1.25 2.50
CA MET A 15 1.06 -0.21 2.45
C MET A 15 0.16 -0.82 3.51
N LEU A 16 0.28 -0.38 4.77
CA LEU A 16 -0.53 -0.90 5.87
C LEU A 16 -2.02 -0.66 5.62
N VAL A 17 -2.39 0.54 5.18
CA VAL A 17 -3.78 0.87 4.86
C VAL A 17 -4.29 0.06 3.67
N GLY A 18 -3.49 -0.06 2.59
CA GLY A 18 -3.85 -0.85 1.42
C GLY A 18 -4.07 -2.33 1.76
N THR A 19 -3.18 -2.93 2.55
CA THR A 19 -3.31 -4.32 3.02
C THR A 19 -4.54 -4.51 3.91
N ALA A 20 -4.77 -3.60 4.86
CA ALA A 20 -5.94 -3.67 5.74
C ALA A 20 -7.25 -3.47 4.96
N ALA A 21 -7.27 -2.59 3.97
CA ALA A 21 -8.44 -2.38 3.11
C ALA A 21 -8.72 -3.57 2.18
N PHE A 22 -7.73 -4.43 1.92
CA PHE A 22 -7.87 -5.64 1.10
C PHE A 22 -8.50 -6.81 1.87
N PHE A 23 -8.50 -6.76 3.22
CA PHE A 23 -9.00 -7.85 4.08
C PHE A 23 -10.44 -8.30 3.75
N PRO A 24 -11.41 -7.40 3.57
CA PRO A 24 -12.78 -7.78 3.23
C PRO A 24 -12.90 -8.50 1.87
N ALA A 25 -11.95 -8.30 0.95
CA ALA A 25 -11.97 -8.88 -0.39
C ALA A 25 -11.48 -10.34 -0.43
N VAL A 26 -10.77 -10.80 0.61
CA VAL A 26 -10.23 -12.16 0.69
C VAL A 26 -11.08 -13.10 1.55
N PHE A 27 -12.12 -12.60 2.22
CA PHE A 27 -12.98 -13.43 3.05
C PHE A 27 -13.94 -14.28 2.21
N PRO A 28 -14.04 -15.59 2.48
CA PRO A 28 -15.09 -16.41 1.88
C PRO A 28 -16.46 -15.91 2.34
N GLY A 29 -17.33 -15.55 1.38
CA GLY A 29 -18.65 -14.98 1.65
C GLY A 29 -18.79 -13.48 1.35
N SER A 30 -17.70 -12.77 1.03
CA SER A 30 -17.80 -11.45 0.42
C SER A 30 -18.31 -11.63 -1.02
N ALA A 31 -19.63 -11.52 -1.22
CA ALA A 31 -20.19 -11.51 -2.57
C ALA A 31 -19.54 -10.35 -3.34
N PRO A 32 -18.80 -10.61 -4.43
CA PRO A 32 -18.19 -9.55 -5.21
C PRO A 32 -19.32 -8.79 -5.90
N SER A 33 -19.75 -7.69 -5.30
CA SER A 33 -20.59 -6.73 -5.99
C SER A 33 -19.76 -6.13 -7.12
N PRO A 34 -20.23 -6.13 -8.38
CA PRO A 34 -19.50 -5.57 -9.51
C PRO A 34 -19.22 -4.07 -9.36
N LEU A 35 -19.90 -3.40 -8.41
CA LEU A 35 -19.72 -1.99 -8.08
C LEU A 35 -18.77 -1.76 -6.88
N ASN A 36 -18.21 -2.82 -6.29
CA ASN A 36 -17.31 -2.69 -5.16
C ASN A 36 -15.90 -2.26 -5.62
N LEU A 37 -15.62 -0.97 -5.52
CA LEU A 37 -14.32 -0.38 -5.87
C LEU A 37 -13.28 -0.48 -4.75
N LEU A 38 -13.64 -1.00 -3.59
CA LEU A 38 -12.75 -1.11 -2.44
C LEU A 38 -11.46 -1.92 -2.73
N PRO A 39 -11.51 -3.09 -3.39
CA PRO A 39 -10.29 -3.85 -3.71
C PRO A 39 -9.38 -3.11 -4.68
N LEU A 40 -9.97 -2.35 -5.61
CA LEU A 40 -9.23 -1.54 -6.58
C LEU A 40 -8.50 -0.38 -5.87
N ALA A 41 -9.19 0.34 -4.99
CA ALA A 41 -8.59 1.40 -4.19
C ALA A 41 -7.49 0.85 -3.27
N ALA A 42 -7.73 -0.29 -2.62
CA ALA A 42 -6.75 -0.97 -1.77
C ALA A 42 -5.48 -1.36 -2.56
N ALA A 43 -5.64 -1.91 -3.77
CA ALA A 43 -4.52 -2.24 -4.66
C ALA A 43 -3.75 -0.98 -5.11
N ALA A 44 -4.45 0.12 -5.39
CA ALA A 44 -3.82 1.40 -5.75
C ALA A 44 -2.99 1.97 -4.59
N LEU A 45 -3.52 1.94 -3.36
CA LEU A 45 -2.79 2.37 -2.15
C LEU A 45 -1.53 1.53 -1.93
N LEU A 46 -1.64 0.21 -2.10
CA LEU A 46 -0.50 -0.70 -1.96
C LEU A 46 0.56 -0.44 -3.04
N THR A 47 0.13 -0.16 -4.27
CA THR A 47 1.02 0.18 -5.40
C THR A 47 1.76 1.49 -5.15
N LEU A 48 1.05 2.52 -4.66
CA LEU A 48 1.69 3.79 -4.31
C LEU A 48 2.63 3.64 -3.10
N GLY A 49 2.23 2.88 -2.10
CA GLY A 49 3.05 2.59 -0.93
C GLY A 49 4.37 1.90 -1.30
N THR A 50 4.29 0.83 -2.09
CA THR A 50 5.45 0.11 -2.63
C THR A 50 6.36 0.99 -3.47
N TYR A 51 5.80 1.84 -4.33
CA TYR A 51 6.59 2.77 -5.11
C TYR A 51 7.32 3.80 -4.24
N LEU A 52 6.65 4.39 -3.26
CA LEU A 52 7.26 5.38 -2.38
C LEU A 52 8.36 4.79 -1.50
N VAL A 53 8.14 3.60 -0.93
CA VAL A 53 9.20 2.92 -0.15
C VAL A 53 10.35 2.49 -1.05
N GLY A 54 10.07 1.92 -2.23
CA GLY A 54 11.09 1.44 -3.15
C GLY A 54 11.96 2.54 -3.76
N THR A 55 11.45 3.77 -3.83
CA THR A 55 12.19 4.94 -4.33
C THR A 55 12.78 5.83 -3.24
N ASP A 56 12.56 5.50 -1.95
CA ASP A 56 13.12 6.25 -0.81
C ASP A 56 14.60 5.90 -0.56
N VAL A 57 15.10 4.79 -1.12
CA VAL A 57 16.51 4.43 -1.06
C VAL A 57 17.26 5.30 -2.07
N GLU A 58 17.93 6.35 -1.59
CA GLU A 58 18.88 7.12 -2.37
C GLU A 58 20.03 6.19 -2.80
N GLY A 59 19.96 5.72 -4.05
CA GLY A 59 21.08 5.08 -4.73
C GLY A 59 22.18 6.10 -5.00
N ARG A 60 22.92 6.51 -3.96
CA ARG A 60 24.28 7.02 -4.17
C ARG A 60 25.19 5.82 -4.45
N PRO A 61 25.96 5.81 -5.55
CA PRO A 61 27.12 4.93 -5.60
C PRO A 61 28.05 5.31 -4.44
N ALA A 62 28.43 4.31 -3.65
CA ALA A 62 29.50 4.42 -2.67
C ALA A 62 30.86 4.61 -3.36
#